data_AF-A0A9E2Z864-F1
#
_entry.id   AF-A0A9E2Z864-F1
#
_cell.length_a   1.000
_cell.length_b   1.000
_cell.length_c   1.000
_cell.angle_alpha   90.00
_cell.angle_beta   90.00
_cell.angle_gamma   90.00
#
_symmetry.space_group_name_H-M   'P 1'
#
loop_
_entity.id
_entity.type
_entity.pdbx_description
1 polymer ?
#
loop_
_entity_poly.entity_id
_entity_poly.type
_entity_poly.pdbx_seq_one_letter_code
_entity_poly.pdbx_strand_id
1 'polypeptide(L)' 'ERDGGETEAVGRGAHQAPETDGQTRLVSTDGLAGLQPGRIVTAKVVATEGVDLVAEPLEPLGCCEDEEAGG' A
#
# COMPACT_ATOMS: atom_id res chain seq x y z
N GLU A 1 -19.02 -0.23 -17.35
CA GLU A 1 -18.00 0.48 -16.57
C GLU A 1 -17.72 -0.21 -15.23
N ARG A 2 -16.59 -0.92 -15.10
CA ARG A 2 -15.86 -0.91 -13.83
C ARG A 2 -14.65 -0.03 -14.09
N ASP A 3 -14.60 1.07 -13.37
CA ASP A 3 -13.54 2.06 -13.38
C ASP A 3 -12.18 1.34 -13.33
N GLY A 4 -11.34 1.57 -14.34
CA GLY A 4 -9.96 1.07 -14.40
C GLY A 4 -9.07 1.84 -13.43
N GLY A 5 -9.50 1.94 -12.17
CA GLY A 5 -8.79 2.60 -11.11
C GLY A 5 -7.48 1.87 -10.89
N GLU A 6 -6.39 2.53 -11.25
CA GLU A 6 -5.09 2.32 -10.64
C GLU A 6 -5.30 1.95 -9.17
N THR A 7 -4.97 0.72 -8.79
CA THR A 7 -5.25 0.22 -7.45
C THR A 7 -4.29 0.95 -6.50
N GLU A 8 -4.71 2.09 -5.97
CA GLU A 8 -3.86 2.91 -5.11
C GLU A 8 -3.87 2.32 -3.70
N ALA A 9 -2.77 1.72 -3.27
CA ALA A 9 -2.61 1.30 -1.89
C ALA A 9 -2.09 2.49 -1.06
N VAL A 10 -2.99 3.13 -0.31
CA VAL A 10 -2.66 4.22 0.61
C VAL A 10 -2.58 3.71 2.05
N GLY A 11 -1.57 4.19 2.77
CA GLY A 11 -1.29 3.83 4.15
C GLY A 11 -0.56 4.94 4.89
N ARG A 12 0.00 4.60 6.05
CA ARG A 12 0.76 5.54 6.90
C ARG A 12 2.07 4.91 7.33
N GLY A 13 3.13 5.71 7.39
CA GLY A 13 4.39 5.32 8.01
C GLY A 13 4.28 5.29 9.54
N ALA A 14 5.14 4.52 10.21
CA ALA A 14 5.15 4.38 11.67
C ALA A 14 5.33 5.71 12.46
N HIS A 15 5.77 6.78 11.78
CA HIS A 15 6.05 8.09 12.38
C HIS A 15 5.08 9.19 11.92
N GLN A 16 4.06 8.87 11.11
CA GLN A 16 3.05 9.84 10.65
C GLN A 16 1.86 9.89 11.62
N ALA A 17 1.57 11.07 12.18
CA ALA A 17 0.41 11.29 13.04
C ALA A 17 -0.88 11.39 12.21
N PRO A 18 -2.05 11.03 12.79
CA PRO A 18 -3.34 11.15 12.09
C PRO A 18 -3.61 12.59 11.67
N GLU A 19 -4.01 12.79 10.40
CA GLU A 19 -4.57 14.04 9.84
C GLU A 19 -3.64 15.26 9.83
N THR A 20 -2.46 15.16 10.45
CA THR A 20 -1.46 16.22 10.56
C THR A 20 -0.28 15.99 9.61
N ASP A 21 0.00 14.73 9.25
CA ASP A 21 1.03 14.32 8.30
C ASP A 21 0.40 13.80 6.98
N GLY A 22 1.13 13.92 5.87
CA GLY A 22 0.71 13.44 4.55
C GLY A 22 0.58 11.91 4.47
N GLN A 23 -0.02 11.41 3.39
CA GLN A 23 -0.27 9.97 3.22
C GLN A 23 0.96 9.26 2.65
N THR A 24 1.04 7.95 2.81
CA THR A 24 2.04 7.13 2.11
C THR A 24 1.34 6.30 1.04
N ARG A 25 1.66 6.55 -0.24
CA ARG A 25 1.18 5.78 -1.39
C ARG A 25 2.19 4.70 -1.74
N LEU A 26 1.75 3.45 -1.73
CA LEU A 26 2.53 2.33 -2.23
C LEU A 26 2.38 2.25 -3.74
N VAL A 27 3.51 2.13 -4.43
CA VAL A 27 3.58 1.88 -5.88
C VAL A 27 4.37 0.60 -6.12
N SER A 28 3.91 -0.21 -7.06
CA SER A 28 4.57 -1.47 -7.42
C SER A 28 4.38 -1.75 -8.90
N THR A 29 5.47 -2.09 -9.59
CA THR A 29 5.44 -2.49 -11.00
C THR A 29 4.86 -3.89 -11.20
N ASP A 30 4.96 -4.75 -10.18
CA ASP A 30 4.43 -6.12 -10.16
C ASP A 30 2.95 -6.16 -9.71
N GLY A 31 2.37 -4.99 -9.42
CA GLY A 31 1.02 -4.84 -8.87
C GLY A 31 0.98 -4.87 -7.34
N LEU A 32 -0.22 -4.59 -6.82
CA LEU A 32 -0.53 -4.49 -5.38
C LEU A 32 -1.52 -5.59 -4.96
N ALA A 33 -1.56 -6.70 -5.69
CA ALA A 33 -2.46 -7.83 -5.41
C ALA A 33 -2.20 -8.39 -3.99
N GLY A 34 -3.27 -8.78 -3.29
CA GLY A 34 -3.18 -9.31 -1.93
C GLY A 34 -2.86 -8.28 -0.83
N LEU A 35 -2.87 -6.98 -1.13
CA LEU A 35 -2.91 -5.95 -0.08
C LEU A 35 -4.34 -5.80 0.47
N GLN A 36 -4.42 -5.71 1.79
CA GLN A 36 -5.65 -5.45 2.52
C GLN A 36 -5.39 -4.36 3.58
N PRO A 37 -6.39 -3.51 3.88
CA PRO A 37 -6.29 -2.54 4.97
C PRO A 37 -5.89 -3.23 6.29
N GLY A 38 -4.92 -2.65 7.00
CA GLY A 38 -4.39 -3.20 8.25
C GLY A 38 -3.20 -4.15 8.09
N ARG A 39 -2.85 -4.56 6.85
CA ARG A 39 -1.59 -5.27 6.59
C ARG A 39 -0.40 -4.34 6.80
N ILE A 40 0.58 -4.79 7.58
CA ILE A 40 1.87 -4.10 7.74
C ILE A 40 2.77 -4.50 6.58
N VAL A 41 3.34 -3.50 5.90
CA VAL A 41 4.19 -3.68 4.73
C VAL A 41 5.52 -2.98 4.97
N THR A 42 6.61 -3.70 4.75
CA THR A 42 7.95 -3.09 4.73
C THR A 42 8.17 -2.47 3.35
N ALA A 43 8.22 -1.15 3.29
CA ALA A 43 8.41 -0.41 2.06
C ALA A 43 9.49 0.66 2.23
N LYS A 44 10.16 0.99 1.13
CA LYS A 44 11.15 2.06 1.06
C LYS A 44 10.53 3.26 0.37
N VAL A 45 10.61 4.42 1.02
CA VAL A 45 10.24 5.69 0.38
C VAL A 45 11.24 6.00 -0.72
N VAL A 46 10.75 6.24 -1.94
CA VAL A 46 11.55 6.53 -3.13
C VAL A 46 11.31 7.93 -3.67
N ALA A 47 10.15 8.52 -3.39
CA ALA A 47 9.82 9.88 -3.77
C ALA A 47 8.84 10.52 -2.78
N THR A 48 8.60 11.83 -2.95
CA THR A 48 7.63 12.60 -2.18
C THR A 48 6.89 13.56 -3.09
N GLU A 49 5.56 13.65 -2.95
CA GLU A 49 4.72 14.61 -3.65
C GLU A 49 4.13 15.58 -2.63
N GLY A 50 4.77 16.74 -2.44
CA GLY A 50 4.39 17.65 -1.36
C GLY A 50 4.65 17.05 0.01
N VAL A 51 3.58 16.80 0.77
CA VAL A 51 3.64 16.13 2.10
C VAL A 51 3.45 14.62 2.01
N ASP A 52 3.03 14.12 0.84
CA ASP A 52 2.77 12.71 0.60
C ASP A 52 4.06 11.95 0.26
N LEU A 53 4.17 10.73 0.75
CA LEU A 53 5.31 9.84 0.51
C LEU A 53 4.93 8.80 -0.54
N VAL A 54 5.84 8.54 -1.47
CA VAL A 54 5.72 7.46 -2.45
C VAL A 54 6.71 6.37 -2.07
N ALA A 55 6.23 5.17 -1.82
CA ALA A 55 7.04 4.06 -1.34
C ALA A 55 6.88 2.81 -2.21
N GLU A 56 7.99 2.09 -2.40
CA GLU A 56 8.01 0.80 -3.08
C GLU A 56 8.13 -0.33 -2.04
N PRO A 57 7.30 -1.38 -2.11
CA PRO A 57 7.41 -2.52 -1.22
C PRO A 57 8.74 -3.25 -1.44
N LEU A 58 9.40 -3.65 -0.35
CA LEU A 58 10.69 -4.37 -0.43
C LEU A 58 10.50 -5.86 -0.73
N GLU A 59 9.32 -6.39 -0.43
CA GLU A 59 8.97 -7.79 -0.65
C GLU A 59 7.82 -7.88 -1.65
N PRO A 60 7.77 -8.93 -2.48
CA PRO A 60 6.64 -9.14 -3.38
C PRO A 60 5.38 -9.26 -2.55
N LEU A 61 4.40 -8.43 -2.87
CA LEU A 61 3.09 -8.46 -2.24
C LEU A 61 2.37 -9.68 -2.80
N GLY A 62 2.53 -10.81 -2.10
CA GLY A 62 2.06 -12.11 -2.56
C GLY A 62 0.59 -12.07 -2.98
N CYS A 63 0.28 -12.86 -4.02
CA CYS A 63 -1.08 -13.17 -4.41
C CYS A 63 -1.83 -13.67 -3.17
N CYS A 64 -2.96 -13.04 -2.86
CA CYS A 64 -3.89 -13.57 -1.89
C CYS A 64 -4.33 -14.97 -2.35
N GLU A 65 -3.72 -16.02 -1.81
CA GLU A 65 -4.47 -17.23 -1.56
C GLU A 65 -5.42 -16.88 -0.41
N ASP A 66 -6.63 -16.49 -0.82
CA ASP A 66 -7.80 -16.53 0.05
C ASP A 66 -7.99 -17.99 0.46
N GLU A 67 -7.30 -18.44 1.52
CA GLU A 67 -7.79 -19.58 2.29
C GLU A 67 -8.97 -19.07 3.09
N GLU A 68 -10.11 -19.10 2.41
CA GLU A 68 -11.45 -19.29 2.92
C GLU A 68 -11.45 -19.73 4.39
N ALA A 69 -12.08 -18.92 5.23
CA ALA A 69 -12.46 -19.31 6.58
C ALA A 69 -13.38 -20.55 6.52
N GLY A 70 -12.81 -21.74 6.68
CA GLY A 70 -13.52 -23.00 6.86
C GLY A 70 -13.03 -23.74 8.10
N GLY A 71 -13.82 -23.73 9.18
CA GLY A 71 -13.59 -24.52 10.39
C GLY A 71 -14.27 -23.99 11.64
#